data_AF-A0A9Q8CP10-F1
#
_entry.id   AF-A0A9Q8CP10-F1
#
_cell.length_a   1.000
_cell.length_b   1.000
_cell.length_c   1.000
_cell.angle_alpha   90.00
_cell.angle_beta   90.00
_cell.angle_gamma   90.00
#
_symmetry.space_group_name_H-M   'P 1'
#
loop_
_entity.id
_entity.type
_entity.pdbx_description
1 polymer ?
#
loop_
_entity_poly.entity_id
_entity_poly.type
_entity_poly.pdbx_seq_one_letter_code
_entity_poly.pdbx_strand_id
1 'polypeptide(L)'
;MSLVKEFKEFAMKGNVLDLAVAVVIGAAFNKIVSALVESIIMPIIALILGGKTDFAKHWSYMGIKYGVFIQSIIDFLIIAASIFLFIKVLNRLTRAQPTEETVEENTVLLTEIRDLLRNKNL
;
A
#
# COMPACT_ATOMS: atom_id res chain seq x y z
N MET A 1 36.52 -11.05 -14.10
CA MET A 1 35.24 -11.63 -13.64
C MET A 1 34.19 -11.33 -14.70
N SER A 2 33.15 -12.16 -14.85
CA SER A 2 32.10 -11.93 -15.86
C SER A 2 31.04 -11.03 -15.26
N LEU A 3 30.60 -9.99 -15.99
CA LEU A 3 29.55 -9.05 -15.58
C LEU A 3 28.28 -9.76 -15.05
N VAL A 4 27.98 -10.95 -15.55
CA VAL A 4 26.82 -11.76 -15.11
C VAL A 4 27.01 -12.25 -13.67
N LYS A 5 28.24 -12.59 -13.27
CA LYS A 5 28.55 -13.01 -11.89
C LYS A 5 28.48 -11.82 -10.93
N GLU A 6 29.01 -10.66 -11.33
CA GLU A 6 28.96 -9.41 -10.56
C GLU A 6 27.52 -8.90 -10.39
N PHE A 7 26.70 -8.99 -11.44
CA PHE A 7 25.27 -8.65 -11.36
C PHE A 7 24.50 -9.61 -10.45
N LYS A 8 24.78 -10.92 -10.53
CA LYS A 8 24.17 -11.89 -9.62
C LYS A 8 24.52 -11.58 -8.16
N GLU A 9 25.79 -11.34 -7.85
CA GLU A 9 26.22 -10.97 -6.50
C GLU A 9 25.59 -9.66 -6.02
N PHE A 10 25.45 -8.66 -6.90
CA PHE A 10 24.74 -7.42 -6.59
C PHE A 10 23.24 -7.65 -6.32
N ALA A 11 22.56 -8.42 -7.17
CA ALA A 11 21.13 -8.68 -7.06
C ALA A 11 20.79 -9.60 -5.88
N MET A 12 21.69 -10.50 -5.48
CA MET A 12 21.50 -11.36 -4.31
C MET A 12 21.78 -10.64 -2.99
N LYS A 13 22.17 -9.35 -3.00
CA LYS A 13 22.15 -8.54 -1.77
C LYS A 13 20.70 -8.39 -1.32
N GLY A 14 20.34 -9.02 -0.19
CA GLY A 14 18.94 -9.11 0.29
C GLY A 14 18.19 -7.77 0.25
N ASN A 15 18.84 -6.69 0.69
CA ASN A 15 18.26 -5.34 0.66
C ASN A 15 17.83 -4.83 -0.74
N VAL A 16 18.48 -5.29 -1.82
CA VAL A 16 18.13 -4.92 -3.20
C VAL A 16 16.95 -5.74 -3.70
N LEU A 17 16.94 -7.05 -3.40
CA LEU A 17 15.85 -7.94 -3.81
C LEU A 17 14.54 -7.57 -3.12
N ASP A 18 14.57 -7.33 -1.80
CA ASP A 18 13.38 -6.96 -1.03
C ASP A 18 12.81 -5.61 -1.49
N LEU A 19 13.69 -4.64 -1.77
CA LEU A 19 13.29 -3.36 -2.34
C LEU A 19 12.64 -3.53 -3.73
N ALA A 20 13.24 -4.34 -4.60
CA ALA A 20 12.71 -4.59 -5.94
C ALA A 20 11.31 -5.25 -5.87
N VAL A 21 11.15 -6.25 -5.00
CA VAL A 21 9.86 -6.91 -4.77
C VAL A 21 8.82 -5.93 -4.23
N ALA A 22 9.19 -5.11 -3.24
CA ALA A 22 8.30 -4.09 -2.68
C ALA A 22 7.82 -3.09 -3.73
N VAL A 23 8.71 -2.60 -4.61
CA VAL A 23 8.34 -1.67 -5.69
C VAL A 23 7.41 -2.33 -6.72
N VAL A 24 7.70 -3.56 -7.13
CA VAL A 24 6.88 -4.29 -8.10
C VAL A 24 5.49 -4.59 -7.55
N ILE A 25 5.41 -5.09 -6.30
CA ILE A 25 4.14 -5.35 -5.62
C ILE A 25 3.38 -4.04 -5.40
N GLY A 26 4.05 -2.98 -4.96
CA GLY A 26 3.44 -1.67 -4.78
C GLY A 26 2.84 -1.11 -6.07
N ALA A 27 3.55 -1.22 -7.19
CA ALA A 27 3.05 -0.80 -8.50
C ALA A 27 1.84 -1.64 -8.97
N ALA A 28 1.88 -2.96 -8.78
CA ALA A 28 0.77 -3.84 -9.10
C ALA A 28 -0.45 -3.58 -8.21
N PHE A 29 -0.23 -3.38 -6.92
CA PHE A 29 -1.26 -3.05 -5.93
C PHE A 29 -1.94 -1.72 -6.28
N ASN A 30 -1.16 -0.69 -6.63
CA ASN A 30 -1.72 0.58 -7.07
C ASN A 30 -2.66 0.44 -8.28
N LYS A 31 -2.33 -0.44 -9.24
CA LYS A 31 -3.25 -0.72 -10.37
C LYS A 31 -4.57 -1.34 -9.93
N ILE A 32 -4.54 -2.26 -8.96
CA ILE A 32 -5.75 -2.88 -8.41
C ILE A 32 -6.61 -1.82 -7.72
N VAL A 33 -5.98 -0.95 -6.93
CA VAL A 33 -6.66 0.17 -6.26
C VAL A 33 -7.26 1.13 -7.29
N SER A 34 -6.50 1.58 -8.28
CA SER A 34 -7.00 2.45 -9.34
C SER A 34 -8.18 1.82 -10.08
N ALA A 35 -8.09 0.52 -10.41
CA ALA A 35 -9.19 -0.19 -11.06
C ALA A 35 -10.47 -0.22 -10.20
N LEU A 36 -10.35 -0.46 -8.88
CA LEU A 36 -11.48 -0.41 -7.95
C LEU A 36 -12.10 1.00 -7.92
N VAL A 37 -11.27 2.03 -7.87
CA VAL A 37 -11.74 3.42 -7.83
C VAL A 37 -12.45 3.79 -9.13
N GLU A 38 -11.78 3.60 -10.26
CA GLU A 38 -12.27 4.02 -11.57
C GLU A 38 -13.45 3.19 -12.06
N SER A 39 -13.45 1.88 -11.79
CA SER A 39 -14.45 0.95 -12.35
C SER A 39 -15.65 0.72 -11.45
N ILE A 40 -15.54 0.98 -10.14
CA ILE A 40 -16.60 0.67 -9.16
C ILE A 40 -16.99 1.92 -8.38
N ILE A 41 -16.04 2.55 -7.69
CA ILE A 41 -16.32 3.69 -6.78
C ILE A 41 -16.85 4.89 -7.57
N MET A 42 -16.14 5.31 -8.63
CA MET A 42 -16.48 6.49 -9.43
C MET A 42 -17.84 6.35 -10.13
N PRO A 43 -18.21 5.22 -10.76
CA PRO A 43 -19.56 5.02 -11.29
C PRO A 43 -20.66 5.09 -10.23
N ILE A 44 -20.43 4.53 -9.03
CA ILE A 44 -21.40 4.61 -7.92
C ILE A 44 -21.57 6.07 -7.46
N ILE A 45 -20.47 6.79 -7.30
CA ILE A 45 -20.48 8.22 -6.95
C ILE A 45 -21.20 9.02 -8.05
N ALA A 46 -20.92 8.74 -9.32
CA ALA A 46 -21.57 9.37 -10.46
C ALA A 46 -23.09 9.14 -10.41
N LEU A 47 -23.53 7.90 -10.15
CA LEU A 47 -24.94 7.56 -10.06
C LEU A 47 -25.65 8.35 -8.96
N ILE A 48 -25.04 8.47 -7.79
CA ILE A 48 -25.61 9.19 -6.63
C ILE A 48 -25.67 10.70 -6.90
N LEU A 49 -24.67 11.25 -7.60
CA LEU A 49 -24.51 12.68 -7.83
C LEU A 49 -25.09 13.17 -9.17
N GLY A 50 -25.90 12.34 -9.85
CA GLY A 50 -26.65 12.75 -11.05
C GLY A 50 -25.89 12.64 -12.38
N GLY A 51 -24.94 11.71 -12.47
CA GLY A 51 -24.26 11.31 -13.70
C GLY A 51 -22.98 12.08 -14.04
N LYS A 52 -22.52 13.01 -13.19
CA LYS A 52 -21.29 13.77 -13.40
C LYS A 52 -20.36 13.64 -12.21
N THR A 53 -19.11 13.24 -12.46
CA THR A 53 -18.03 13.20 -11.46
C THR A 53 -17.12 14.42 -11.51
N ASP A 54 -17.30 15.26 -12.53
CA ASP A 54 -16.42 16.37 -12.87
C ASP A 54 -16.93 17.71 -12.28
N PHE A 55 -17.03 17.74 -10.95
CA PHE A 55 -17.60 18.87 -10.20
C PHE A 55 -16.80 20.16 -10.38
N ALA A 56 -15.46 20.07 -10.35
CA ALA A 56 -14.60 21.23 -10.39
C ALA A 56 -13.94 21.44 -11.76
N LYS A 57 -13.85 20.43 -12.64
CA LYS A 57 -13.04 20.50 -13.89
C LYS A 57 -13.37 21.67 -14.82
N HIS A 58 -14.61 22.15 -14.80
CA HIS A 58 -15.08 23.24 -15.66
C HIS A 58 -14.74 24.65 -15.12
N TRP A 59 -14.24 24.75 -13.88
CA TRP A 59 -13.90 26.03 -13.28
C TRP A 59 -12.62 26.59 -13.91
N SER A 60 -12.80 27.69 -14.63
CA SER A 60 -11.72 28.47 -15.20
C SER A 60 -11.95 29.94 -14.96
N TYR A 61 -10.89 30.64 -14.56
CA TYR A 61 -10.88 32.08 -14.41
C TYR A 61 -9.70 32.62 -15.22
N MET A 62 -10.00 33.49 -16.18
CA MET A 62 -9.00 34.21 -16.97
C MET A 62 -7.98 33.29 -17.66
N GLY A 63 -8.43 32.14 -18.17
CA GLY A 63 -7.59 31.13 -18.84
C GLY A 63 -6.89 30.14 -17.92
N ILE A 64 -6.91 30.37 -16.60
CA ILE A 64 -6.35 29.45 -15.60
C ILE A 64 -7.43 28.43 -15.24
N LYS A 65 -7.18 27.15 -15.52
CA LYS A 65 -8.08 26.02 -15.23
C LYS A 65 -7.80 25.44 -13.84
N TYR A 66 -7.94 26.26 -12.80
CA TYR A 66 -7.74 25.82 -11.41
C TYR A 66 -8.71 24.67 -11.02
N GLY A 67 -9.86 24.59 -11.69
CA GLY A 67 -10.81 23.49 -11.54
C GLY A 67 -10.22 22.08 -11.68
N VAL A 68 -9.23 21.89 -12.56
CA VAL A 68 -8.54 20.60 -12.73
C VAL A 68 -7.71 20.26 -11.49
N PHE A 69 -7.06 21.26 -10.88
CA PHE A 69 -6.29 21.07 -9.66
C PHE A 69 -7.19 20.70 -8.48
N ILE A 70 -8.31 21.42 -8.29
CA ILE A 70 -9.26 21.10 -7.22
C ILE A 70 -9.86 19.69 -7.43
N GLN A 71 -10.18 19.34 -8.68
CA GLN A 71 -10.63 17.99 -9.00
C GLN A 71 -9.59 16.94 -8.59
N SER A 72 -8.30 17.15 -8.87
CA SER A 72 -7.25 16.19 -8.51
C SER A 72 -7.15 15.96 -6.99
N ILE A 73 -7.43 16.99 -6.18
CA ILE A 73 -7.50 16.87 -4.72
C ILE A 73 -8.69 16.00 -4.32
N ILE A 74 -9.85 16.21 -4.95
CA ILE A 74 -11.06 15.40 -4.71
C ILE A 74 -10.80 13.94 -5.10
N ASP A 75 -10.23 13.70 -6.29
CA ASP A 75 -9.90 12.36 -6.78
C ASP A 75 -8.91 11.66 -5.83
N PHE A 76 -7.90 12.37 -5.32
CA PHE A 76 -6.97 11.84 -4.31
C PHE A 76 -7.69 11.45 -3.01
N LEU A 77 -8.61 12.27 -2.50
CA LEU A 77 -9.39 11.94 -1.31
C LEU A 77 -10.27 10.71 -1.53
N ILE A 78 -10.87 10.57 -2.72
CA ILE A 78 -11.67 9.39 -3.09
C ILE A 78 -10.78 8.14 -3.14
N ILE A 79 -9.60 8.22 -3.75
CA ILE A 79 -8.64 7.10 -3.80
C ILE A 79 -8.22 6.71 -2.39
N ALA A 80 -7.84 7.67 -1.54
CA ALA A 80 -7.45 7.42 -0.15
C ALA A 80 -8.58 6.75 0.66
N ALA A 81 -9.81 7.26 0.52
CA ALA A 81 -10.99 6.67 1.16
C ALA A 81 -11.29 5.25 0.63
N SER A 82 -11.07 5.01 -0.66
CA SER A 82 -11.28 3.70 -1.30
C SER A 82 -10.26 2.67 -0.83
N ILE A 83 -8.98 3.05 -0.73
CA ILE A 83 -7.94 2.20 -0.13
C ILE A 83 -8.30 1.85 1.31
N PHE A 84 -8.71 2.84 2.10
CA PHE A 84 -9.12 2.62 3.49
C PHE A 84 -10.29 1.65 3.59
N LEU A 85 -11.33 1.81 2.76
CA LEU A 85 -12.48 0.91 2.73
C LEU A 85 -12.06 -0.50 2.30
N PHE A 86 -11.23 -0.63 1.27
CA PHE A 86 -10.71 -1.90 0.79
C PHE A 86 -9.91 -2.64 1.87
N ILE A 87 -8.97 -1.97 2.52
CA ILE A 87 -8.19 -2.53 3.64
C ILE A 87 -9.12 -2.90 4.80
N LYS A 88 -10.12 -2.08 5.11
CA LYS A 88 -11.10 -2.38 6.17
C LYS A 88 -11.93 -3.62 5.85
N VAL A 89 -12.33 -3.82 4.60
CA VAL A 89 -13.02 -5.03 4.14
C VAL A 89 -12.09 -6.24 4.23
N LEU A 90 -10.86 -6.13 3.73
CA LEU A 90 -9.87 -7.20 3.84
C LEU A 90 -9.60 -7.56 5.30
N ASN A 91 -9.35 -6.60 6.19
CA ASN A 91 -9.13 -6.87 7.62
C ASN A 91 -10.36 -7.49 8.30
N ARG A 92 -11.58 -7.18 7.82
CA ARG A 92 -12.81 -7.82 8.31
C ARG A 92 -12.94 -9.27 7.85
N LEU A 93 -12.50 -9.58 6.63
CA LEU A 93 -12.54 -10.93 6.06
C LEU A 93 -11.37 -11.81 6.54
N THR A 94 -10.18 -11.22 6.69
CA THR A 94 -8.94 -11.86 7.13
C THR A 94 -8.81 -11.89 8.67
N ARG A 95 -9.92 -11.67 9.41
CA ARG A 95 -9.96 -11.71 10.88
C ARG A 95 -9.70 -13.12 11.48
N ALA A 96 -9.09 -14.02 10.72
CA ALA A 96 -8.85 -15.41 11.06
C ALA A 96 -7.38 -15.86 11.03
N GLN A 97 -6.39 -14.99 10.81
CA GLN A 97 -5.00 -15.31 11.19
C GLN A 97 -4.29 -14.08 11.74
N PRO A 98 -3.87 -14.08 13.02
CA PRO A 98 -3.00 -13.06 13.55
C PRO A 98 -1.63 -13.24 12.90
N THR A 99 -1.25 -12.31 12.03
CA THR A 99 0.12 -12.22 11.50
C THR A 99 1.07 -11.68 12.57
N GLU A 100 1.07 -12.31 13.75
CA GLU A 100 1.92 -11.98 14.91
C GLU A 100 2.91 -13.11 15.25
N GLU A 101 2.79 -14.31 14.65
CA GLU A 101 3.58 -15.49 15.04
C GLU A 101 5.11 -15.29 14.88
N THR A 102 5.56 -14.49 13.91
CA THR A 102 7.02 -14.29 13.70
C THR A 102 7.65 -13.32 14.70
N VAL A 103 6.87 -12.41 15.29
CA VAL A 103 7.36 -11.46 16.30
C VAL A 103 7.30 -12.09 17.68
N GLU A 104 6.22 -12.84 17.99
CA GLU A 104 6.11 -13.55 19.27
C GLU A 104 7.22 -14.58 19.46
N GLU A 105 7.51 -15.44 18.48
CA GLU A 105 8.52 -16.50 18.63
C GLU A 105 9.92 -15.96 18.95
N ASN A 106 10.37 -14.90 18.26
CA ASN A 106 11.66 -14.27 18.53
C ASN A 106 11.68 -13.59 19.91
N THR A 107 10.58 -12.97 20.35
CA THR A 107 10.53 -12.35 21.69
C THR A 107 10.50 -13.40 22.81
N VAL A 108 9.84 -14.53 22.60
CA VAL A 108 9.83 -15.67 23.53
C VAL A 108 11.23 -16.28 23.63
N LEU A 109 11.87 -16.58 22.50
CA LEU A 109 13.23 -17.11 22.46
C LEU A 109 14.25 -16.14 23.09
N LEU A 110 14.14 -14.84 22.85
CA LEU A 110 15.01 -13.85 23.49
C LEU A 110 14.77 -13.76 25.00
N THR A 111 13.53 -13.96 25.45
CA THR A 111 13.19 -14.03 26.88
C THR A 111 13.80 -15.28 27.52
N GLU A 112 13.68 -16.43 26.86
CA GLU A 112 14.32 -17.68 27.29
C GLU A 112 15.85 -17.54 27.34
N ILE A 113 16.48 -16.97 26.31
CA ILE A 113 17.93 -16.73 26.26
C ILE A 113 18.36 -15.81 27.41
N ARG A 114 17.63 -14.72 27.69
CA ARG A 114 17.91 -13.83 28.82
C ARG A 114 17.86 -14.58 30.15
N ASP A 115 16.85 -15.41 30.34
CA ASP A 115 16.64 -16.14 31.59
C ASP A 115 17.69 -17.26 31.77
N LEU A 116 18.08 -17.94 30.68
CA LEU A 116 19.19 -18.90 30.67
C LEU A 116 20.54 -18.23 30.95
N LEU A 117 20.80 -17.04 30.41
CA LEU A 117 22.02 -16.27 30.69
C LEU A 117 22.06 -15.77 32.13
N ARG A 118 20.91 -15.36 32.70
CA ARG A 118 20.80 -14.97 34.10
C ARG A 118 21.09 -16.14 35.04
N ASN A 119 20.60 -17.34 34.69
CA ASN A 119 20.82 -18.55 35.49
C ASN A 119 22.27 -19.10 35.38
N LYS A 120 23.03 -18.74 34.34
CA LYS A 120 24.43 -19.18 34.16
C LYS A 120 25.46 -18.23 34.78
N ASN A 121 25.08 -16.97 35.04
CA ASN A 121 25.94 -15.94 35.66
C ASN A 121 25.72 -15.80 37.18
N LEU A 122 25.06 -16.79 37.81
CA LEU A 122 24.94 -17.01 39.26
C LEU A 122 25.45 -18.42 39.58
#